data_AF-A0A4R3GQX3-F1
#
_entry.id   AF-A0A4R3GQX3-F1
#
_cell.length_a   1.000
_cell.length_b   1.000
_cell.length_c   1.000
_cell.angle_alpha   90.00
_cell.angle_beta   90.00
_cell.angle_gamma   90.00
#
_symmetry.space_group_name_H-M   'P 1'
#
loop_
_entity.id
_entity.type
_entity.pdbx_description
1 polymer ?
#
loop_
_entity_poly.entity_id
_entity_poly.type
_entity_poly.pdbx_seq_one_letter_code
_entity_poly.pdbx_strand_id
1 'polypeptide(L)'
;MLKLLLALSMGAFCVSPLYATEIHPAALSCQAAEEPGRCEKLKKDFKAAYALAHKGDHGAQVIVAFCLSTGCRGAVIIDKVAACSWHIVIANSGAATVIDGSNLKDTCRPMTQEQKTAARVLSSELVRNIYNRPVTAADQM
;
A
#
# COMPACT_ATOMS: atom_id res chain seq x y z
N MET A 1 3.00 -59.61 -29.59
CA MET A 1 3.95 -59.10 -28.58
C MET A 1 3.54 -57.70 -28.21
N LEU A 2 3.03 -57.52 -26.99
CA LEU A 2 2.45 -56.29 -26.47
C LEU A 2 3.55 -55.50 -25.75
N LYS A 3 3.89 -54.29 -26.25
CA LYS A 3 4.75 -53.34 -25.53
C LYS A 3 3.89 -52.13 -25.16
N LEU A 4 3.40 -52.12 -23.91
CA LEU A 4 2.91 -50.91 -23.26
C LEU A 4 4.11 -50.01 -22.94
N LEU A 5 4.09 -48.78 -23.44
CA LEU A 5 4.96 -47.71 -22.94
C LEU A 5 4.07 -46.72 -22.18
N LEU A 6 4.12 -46.80 -20.84
CA LEU A 6 3.61 -45.74 -19.97
C LEU A 6 4.53 -44.53 -20.09
N ALA A 7 4.05 -43.47 -20.73
CA ALA A 7 4.64 -42.14 -20.59
C ALA A 7 3.96 -41.44 -19.40
N LEU A 8 4.58 -41.53 -18.22
CA LEU A 8 4.23 -40.69 -17.07
C LEU A 8 4.74 -39.27 -17.36
N SER A 9 3.85 -38.45 -17.92
CA SER A 9 4.01 -37.00 -18.01
C SER A 9 3.89 -36.39 -16.62
N MET A 10 5.01 -36.29 -15.88
CA MET A 10 5.09 -35.41 -14.72
C MET A 10 5.13 -33.96 -15.22
N GLY A 11 3.94 -33.36 -15.36
CA GLY A 11 3.80 -31.92 -15.50
C GLY A 11 4.21 -31.28 -14.18
N ALA A 12 5.46 -30.84 -14.06
CA ALA A 12 5.86 -29.90 -13.04
C ALA A 12 5.12 -28.58 -13.31
N PHE A 13 3.99 -28.39 -12.64
CA PHE A 13 3.43 -27.07 -12.47
C PHE A 13 4.42 -26.27 -11.63
N CYS A 14 5.30 -25.53 -12.30
CA CYS A 14 6.00 -24.41 -11.69
C CYS A 14 4.95 -23.35 -11.35
N VAL A 15 4.19 -23.57 -10.28
CA VAL A 15 3.51 -22.46 -9.61
C VAL A 15 4.63 -21.72 -8.91
N SER A 16 5.24 -20.76 -9.62
CA SER A 16 6.06 -19.76 -8.96
C SER A 16 5.20 -19.20 -7.84
N PRO A 17 5.66 -19.22 -6.58
CA PRO A 17 5.06 -18.35 -5.58
C PRO A 17 5.18 -16.96 -6.19
N LEU A 18 4.05 -16.30 -6.45
CA LEU A 18 4.01 -14.85 -6.52
C LEU A 18 4.43 -14.40 -5.13
N TYR A 19 5.76 -14.43 -4.88
CA TYR A 19 6.36 -13.76 -3.77
C TYR A 19 5.82 -12.36 -3.85
N ALA A 20 5.17 -11.95 -2.75
CA ALA A 20 4.75 -10.60 -2.49
C ALA A 20 5.83 -9.68 -3.05
N THR A 21 5.56 -9.10 -4.21
CA THR A 21 6.30 -7.93 -4.66
C THR A 21 6.16 -7.00 -3.49
N GLU A 22 7.27 -6.71 -2.80
CA GLU A 22 7.28 -5.65 -1.81
C GLU A 22 6.47 -4.51 -2.43
N ILE A 23 5.35 -4.15 -1.81
CA ILE A 23 4.50 -3.06 -2.28
C ILE A 23 5.24 -1.76 -1.93
N HIS A 24 6.45 -1.62 -2.46
CA HIS A 24 7.01 -0.34 -2.81
C HIS A 24 6.13 0.15 -3.95
N PRO A 25 5.36 1.23 -3.79
CA PRO A 25 4.69 1.81 -4.95
C PRO A 25 5.81 2.12 -5.95
N ALA A 26 5.77 1.47 -7.12
CA ALA A 26 6.83 1.56 -8.08
C ALA A 26 7.02 3.05 -8.41
N ALA A 27 8.12 3.64 -7.93
CA ALA A 27 8.36 5.05 -8.10
C ALA A 27 8.56 5.31 -9.60
N LEU A 28 7.79 6.25 -10.15
CA LEU A 28 7.86 6.58 -11.58
C LEU A 28 9.23 7.18 -11.93
N SER A 29 9.54 7.19 -13.23
CA SER A 29 10.66 7.97 -13.75
C SER A 29 10.29 9.46 -13.69
N CYS A 30 11.11 10.26 -13.00
CA CYS A 30 10.91 11.71 -12.91
C CYS A 30 11.37 12.47 -14.16
N GLN A 31 11.93 11.79 -15.17
CA GLN A 31 12.45 12.42 -16.38
C GLN A 31 11.38 13.14 -17.19
N ALA A 32 10.14 12.63 -17.17
CA ALA A 32 9.01 13.22 -17.88
C ALA A 32 8.16 14.16 -16.99
N ALA A 33 8.57 14.40 -15.74
CA ALA A 33 7.86 15.32 -14.86
C ALA A 33 8.14 16.78 -15.26
N GLU A 34 7.15 17.65 -15.05
CA GLU A 34 7.28 19.10 -15.29
C GLU A 34 8.43 19.72 -14.48
N GLU A 35 8.68 19.21 -13.26
CA GLU A 35 9.78 19.63 -12.39
C GLU A 35 10.62 18.41 -11.94
N PRO A 36 11.56 17.89 -12.77
CA PRO A 36 12.28 16.65 -12.49
C PRO A 36 13.04 16.65 -11.15
N GLY A 37 13.71 17.76 -10.80
CA GLY A 37 14.44 17.88 -9.54
C GLY A 37 13.53 17.83 -8.30
N ARG A 38 12.31 18.38 -8.40
CA ARG A 38 11.33 18.31 -7.31
C ARG A 38 10.73 16.91 -7.20
N CYS A 39 10.45 16.26 -8.32
CA CYS A 39 9.99 14.88 -8.35
C CYS A 39 11.00 13.95 -7.67
N GLU A 40 12.30 14.06 -7.99
CA GLU A 40 13.34 13.23 -7.35
C GLU A 40 13.47 13.50 -5.85
N LYS A 41 13.34 14.76 -5.43
CA LYS A 41 13.29 15.10 -3.99
C LYS A 41 12.09 14.43 -3.31
N LEU A 42 10.89 14.53 -3.88
CA LEU A 42 9.68 13.94 -3.33
C LEU A 42 9.75 12.40 -3.30
N LYS A 43 10.39 11.79 -4.29
CA LYS A 43 10.66 10.35 -4.33
C LYS A 43 11.57 9.91 -3.20
N LYS A 44 12.64 10.67 -2.92
CA LYS A 44 13.52 10.43 -1.77
C LYS A 44 12.78 10.60 -0.44
N ASP A 45 12.01 11.68 -0.31
CA ASP A 45 11.24 11.98 0.91
C ASP A 45 10.20 10.88 1.17
N PHE A 46 9.50 10.42 0.13
CA PHE A 46 8.55 9.30 0.22
C PHE A 46 9.23 8.00 0.68
N LYS A 47 10.40 7.66 0.13
CA LYS A 47 11.14 6.46 0.54
C LYS A 47 11.54 6.50 2.02
N ALA A 48 12.00 7.67 2.49
CA ALA A 48 12.31 7.86 3.90
C ALA A 48 11.07 7.76 4.79
N ALA A 49 9.97 8.42 4.38
CA ALA A 49 8.69 8.34 5.07
C ALA A 49 8.16 6.90 5.13
N TYR A 50 8.24 6.13 4.05
CA TYR A 50 7.78 4.74 4.01
C TYR A 50 8.48 3.88 5.06
N ALA A 51 9.80 4.03 5.22
CA ALA A 51 10.56 3.32 6.24
C ALA A 51 10.18 3.74 7.68
N LEU A 52 9.90 5.01 7.91
CA LEU A 52 9.48 5.53 9.22
C LEU A 52 8.02 5.18 9.55
N ALA A 53 7.14 5.17 8.55
CA ALA A 53 5.73 4.83 8.69
C ALA A 53 5.55 3.41 9.23
N HIS A 54 6.38 2.46 8.77
CA HIS A 54 6.44 1.09 9.28
C HIS A 54 6.96 0.97 10.72
N LYS A 55 7.58 2.04 11.25
CA LYS A 55 8.01 2.13 12.65
C LYS A 55 6.98 2.86 13.53
N GLY A 56 5.82 3.20 12.99
CA GLY A 56 4.76 3.88 13.72
C GLY A 56 4.83 5.40 13.71
N ASP A 57 5.73 6.00 12.92
CA ASP A 57 5.80 7.47 12.82
C ASP A 57 4.55 8.01 12.13
N HIS A 58 3.71 8.72 12.88
CA HIS A 58 2.43 9.24 12.41
C HIS A 58 2.59 10.23 11.24
N GLY A 59 3.55 11.17 11.31
CA GLY A 59 3.78 12.14 10.24
C GLY A 59 4.22 11.46 8.94
N ALA A 60 5.06 10.45 9.05
CA ALA A 60 5.49 9.64 7.92
C ALA A 60 4.33 8.83 7.31
N GLN A 61 3.42 8.30 8.14
CA GLN A 61 2.21 7.63 7.66
C GLN A 61 1.32 8.59 6.85
N VAL A 62 1.15 9.83 7.32
CA VAL A 62 0.41 10.88 6.60
C VAL A 62 1.03 11.17 5.23
N ILE A 63 2.37 11.30 5.17
CA ILE A 63 3.09 11.51 3.91
C ILE A 63 2.86 10.33 2.95
N VAL A 64 2.95 9.10 3.45
CA VAL A 64 2.76 7.90 2.64
C VAL A 64 1.35 7.86 2.06
N ALA A 65 0.32 8.05 2.90
CA ALA A 65 -1.07 8.07 2.46
C ALA A 65 -1.32 9.16 1.41
N PHE A 66 -0.80 10.37 1.65
CA PHE A 66 -0.92 11.49 0.73
C PHE A 66 -0.28 11.22 -0.64
N CYS A 67 0.96 10.70 -0.65
CA CYS A 67 1.65 10.43 -1.92
C CYS A 67 0.99 9.29 -2.71
N LEU A 68 0.49 8.25 -2.03
CA LEU A 68 -0.27 7.19 -2.69
C LEU A 68 -1.60 7.70 -3.27
N SER A 69 -2.19 8.75 -2.69
CA SER A 69 -3.41 9.35 -3.23
C SER A 69 -3.16 10.33 -4.38
N THR A 70 -2.08 11.11 -4.33
CA THR A 70 -1.85 12.24 -5.26
C THR A 70 -0.74 12.00 -6.29
N GLY A 71 0.03 10.94 -6.10
CA GLY A 71 1.22 10.62 -6.88
C GLY A 71 2.42 11.51 -6.60
N CYS A 72 2.31 12.44 -5.62
CA CYS A 72 3.38 13.35 -5.22
C CYS A 72 4.12 13.98 -6.41
N ARG A 73 3.34 14.58 -7.34
CA ARG A 73 3.84 15.21 -8.57
C ARG A 73 4.61 14.25 -9.48
N GLY A 74 4.11 13.03 -9.62
CA GLY A 74 4.73 12.00 -10.45
C GLY A 74 5.90 11.29 -9.77
N ALA A 75 6.17 11.52 -8.49
CA ALA A 75 7.19 10.78 -7.74
C ALA A 75 6.76 9.35 -7.38
N VAL A 76 5.45 9.13 -7.23
CA VAL A 76 4.85 7.90 -6.72
C VAL A 76 3.68 7.51 -7.63
N ILE A 77 3.51 6.22 -7.93
CA ILE A 77 2.30 5.73 -8.60
C ILE A 77 1.11 5.91 -7.64
N ILE A 78 0.03 6.47 -8.16
CA ILE A 78 -1.23 6.56 -7.42
C ILE A 78 -1.77 5.15 -7.18
N ASP A 79 -1.95 4.80 -5.92
CA ASP A 79 -2.61 3.58 -5.47
C ASP A 79 -3.64 3.95 -4.41
N LYS A 80 -4.91 4.04 -4.82
CA LYS A 80 -6.01 4.46 -3.95
C LYS A 80 -6.32 3.43 -2.85
N VAL A 81 -6.12 2.14 -3.11
CA VAL A 81 -6.35 1.08 -2.12
C VAL A 81 -5.30 1.18 -1.03
N ALA A 82 -4.02 1.31 -1.41
CA ALA A 82 -2.95 1.53 -0.46
C ALA A 82 -3.11 2.86 0.30
N ALA A 83 -3.49 3.95 -0.37
CA ALA A 83 -3.74 5.24 0.28
C ALA A 83 -4.82 5.13 1.37
N CYS A 84 -5.96 4.53 1.03
CA CYS A 84 -7.05 4.28 1.98
C CYS A 84 -6.61 3.39 3.14
N SER A 85 -5.83 2.34 2.86
CA SER A 85 -5.24 1.46 3.87
C SER A 85 -4.33 2.21 4.85
N TRP A 86 -3.47 3.11 4.38
CA TRP A 86 -2.65 3.93 5.27
C TRP A 86 -3.46 4.93 6.10
N HIS A 87 -4.56 5.49 5.57
CA HIS A 87 -5.47 6.30 6.38
C HIS A 87 -6.12 5.49 7.51
N ILE A 88 -6.42 4.21 7.28
CA ILE A 88 -6.88 3.31 8.34
C ILE A 88 -5.79 3.09 9.41
N VAL A 89 -4.52 2.90 8.98
CA VAL A 89 -3.37 2.78 9.89
C VAL A 89 -3.23 4.04 10.76
N ILE A 90 -3.35 5.23 10.15
CA ILE A 90 -3.30 6.52 10.84
C ILE A 90 -4.41 6.62 11.89
N ALA A 91 -5.65 6.26 11.54
CA ALA A 91 -6.77 6.22 12.47
C ALA A 91 -6.52 5.26 13.66
N ASN A 92 -5.66 4.26 13.49
CA ASN A 92 -5.23 3.33 14.55
C ASN A 92 -3.91 3.71 15.23
N SER A 93 -3.30 4.86 14.91
CA SER A 93 -2.01 5.23 15.48
C SER A 93 -2.05 5.62 16.96
N GLY A 94 -3.25 5.94 17.49
CA GLY A 94 -3.39 6.57 18.81
C GLY A 94 -3.02 8.06 18.82
N ALA A 95 -2.54 8.59 17.69
CA ALA A 95 -2.18 10.00 17.48
C ALA A 95 -3.05 10.67 16.40
N ALA A 96 -4.13 10.02 15.96
CA ALA A 96 -5.00 10.50 14.89
C ALA A 96 -5.64 11.85 15.24
N THR A 97 -5.62 12.77 14.28
CA THR A 97 -6.23 14.08 14.36
C THR A 97 -7.61 14.10 13.68
N VAL A 98 -8.35 15.19 13.86
CA VAL A 98 -9.62 15.42 13.13
C VAL A 98 -9.39 15.46 11.61
N ILE A 99 -8.26 16.01 11.16
CA ILE A 99 -7.92 16.10 9.73
C ILE A 99 -7.71 14.70 9.16
N ASP A 100 -7.12 13.77 9.93
CA ASP A 100 -6.93 12.39 9.48
C ASP A 100 -8.25 11.66 9.26
N GLY A 101 -9.24 11.90 10.12
CA GLY A 101 -10.59 11.38 9.96
C GLY A 101 -11.25 11.87 8.66
N SER A 102 -11.11 13.15 8.35
CA SER A 102 -11.60 13.72 7.09
C SER A 102 -10.89 13.12 5.88
N ASN A 103 -9.55 13.01 5.93
CA ASN A 103 -8.76 12.44 4.84
C ASN A 103 -9.07 10.96 4.60
N LEU A 104 -9.31 10.18 5.66
CA LEU A 104 -9.79 8.81 5.57
C LEU A 104 -11.11 8.76 4.81
N LYS A 105 -12.10 9.56 5.22
CA LYS A 105 -13.41 9.60 4.58
C LYS A 105 -13.31 10.00 3.11
N ASP A 106 -12.58 11.06 2.78
CA ASP A 106 -12.52 11.57 1.42
C ASP A 106 -11.73 10.66 0.48
N THR A 107 -10.67 10.01 0.96
CA THR A 107 -9.91 9.04 0.16
C THR A 107 -10.72 7.78 -0.10
N CYS A 108 -11.44 7.29 0.92
CA CYS A 108 -12.03 5.97 0.89
C CYS A 108 -13.50 5.94 0.44
N ARG A 109 -14.28 7.00 0.68
CA ARG A 109 -15.71 7.09 0.32
C ARG A 109 -16.00 6.81 -1.16
N PRO A 110 -15.25 7.33 -2.16
CA PRO A 110 -15.57 7.13 -3.57
C PRO A 110 -15.21 5.73 -4.11
N MET A 111 -14.60 4.86 -3.30
CA MET A 111 -14.13 3.54 -3.72
C MET A 111 -15.28 2.51 -3.84
N THR A 112 -15.10 1.48 -4.67
CA THR A 112 -16.02 0.34 -4.72
C THR A 112 -15.91 -0.53 -3.48
N GLN A 113 -16.91 -1.38 -3.21
CA GLN A 113 -16.90 -2.22 -2.02
C GLN A 113 -15.72 -3.21 -2.01
N GLU A 114 -15.31 -3.71 -3.18
CA GLU A 114 -14.16 -4.59 -3.36
C GLU A 114 -12.87 -3.85 -2.98
N GLN A 115 -12.69 -2.63 -3.47
CA GLN A 115 -11.53 -1.80 -3.14
C GLN A 115 -11.48 -1.45 -1.64
N LYS A 116 -12.63 -1.13 -1.05
CA LYS A 116 -12.75 -0.88 0.40
C LYS A 116 -12.39 -2.13 1.20
N THR A 117 -12.77 -3.31 0.71
CA THR A 117 -12.44 -4.60 1.35
C THR A 117 -10.94 -4.88 1.27
N ALA A 118 -10.32 -4.67 0.10
CA ALA A 118 -8.88 -4.80 -0.07
C ALA A 118 -8.09 -3.85 0.85
N ALA A 119 -8.53 -2.59 0.98
CA ALA A 119 -7.90 -1.62 1.88
C ALA A 119 -7.97 -2.05 3.35
N ARG A 120 -9.09 -2.64 3.79
CA ARG A 120 -9.26 -3.19 5.16
C ARG A 120 -8.36 -4.40 5.43
N VAL A 121 -8.20 -5.30 4.45
CA VAL A 121 -7.28 -6.43 4.57
C VAL A 121 -5.85 -5.94 4.72
N LEU A 122 -5.39 -5.09 3.80
CA LEU A 122 -4.02 -4.55 3.82
C LEU A 122 -3.73 -3.77 5.11
N SER A 123 -4.68 -2.95 5.56
CA SER A 123 -4.48 -2.15 6.77
C SER A 123 -4.49 -2.99 8.04
N SER A 124 -5.25 -4.08 8.07
CA SER A 124 -5.23 -5.03 9.18
C SER A 124 -3.85 -5.66 9.35
N GLU A 125 -3.20 -6.02 8.25
CA GLU A 125 -1.82 -6.52 8.27
C GLU A 125 -0.84 -5.46 8.74
N LEU A 126 -0.94 -4.23 8.20
CA LEU A 126 -0.08 -3.12 8.59
C LEU A 126 -0.23 -2.76 10.08
N VAL A 127 -1.45 -2.61 10.58
CA VAL A 127 -1.71 -2.29 11.99
C VAL A 127 -1.17 -3.37 12.91
N ARG A 128 -1.34 -4.66 12.55
CA ARG A 128 -0.75 -5.76 13.31
C ARG A 128 0.77 -5.67 13.33
N ASN A 129 1.41 -5.40 12.20
CA ASN A 129 2.87 -5.36 12.11
C ASN A 129 3.48 -4.13 12.79
N ILE A 130 2.83 -2.97 12.70
CA ILE A 130 3.34 -1.70 13.22
C ILE A 130 3.07 -1.57 14.73
N TYR A 131 1.88 -1.99 15.18
CA TYR A 131 1.40 -1.72 16.54
C TYR A 131 1.19 -2.98 17.39
N ASN A 132 1.46 -4.17 16.85
CA ASN A 132 1.29 -5.46 17.53
C ASN A 132 -0.11 -5.67 18.14
N ARG A 133 -1.15 -5.21 17.42
CA ARG A 133 -2.56 -5.32 17.85
C ARG A 133 -3.50 -5.42 16.64
N PRO A 134 -4.73 -5.91 16.80
CA PRO A 134 -5.73 -5.83 15.74
C PRO A 134 -6.18 -4.39 15.51
N VAL A 135 -6.75 -4.15 14.32
CA VAL A 135 -7.50 -2.91 14.03
C VAL A 135 -8.65 -2.79 15.01
N THR A 136 -8.80 -1.60 15.61
CA THR A 136 -9.97 -1.29 16.44
C THR A 136 -11.11 -0.86 15.53
N ALA A 137 -12.27 -1.51 15.69
CA ALA A 137 -13.43 -1.41 14.80
C ALA A 137 -14.16 -0.06 14.80
N ALA A 138 -13.59 1.02 15.35
CA ALA A 138 -14.25 2.33 15.39
C ALA A 138 -14.30 2.92 13.97
N ASP A 139 -15.46 2.73 13.33
CA ASP A 139 -15.98 3.29 12.08
C ASP A 139 -14.95 3.56 10.97
N GLN A 140 -14.55 2.46 10.34
CA GLN A 140 -13.69 2.50 9.16
C GLN A 140 -14.52 2.43 7.88
N MET A 141 -14.91 3.64 7.45
CA MET A 141 -15.46 4.03 6.14
C MET A 141 -16.93 3.74 5.85
#